data_AF-A0A6B2R0V4-F1
#
_entry.id   AF-A0A6B2R0V4-F1
#
_cell.length_a   1.000
_cell.length_b   1.000
_cell.length_c   1.000
_cell.angle_alpha   90.00
_cell.angle_beta   90.00
_cell.angle_gamma   90.00
#
_symmetry.space_group_name_H-M   'P 1'
#
loop_
_entity.id
_entity.type
_entity.pdbx_description
1 polymer ?
#
loop_
_entity_poly.entity_id
_entity_poly.type
_entity_poly.pdbx_seq_one_letter_code
_entity_poly.pdbx_strand_id
1 'polypeptide(L)'
;MSTHLLGPVLDLRSPKRQVPAGTIDCHAHIFDQFDKYPMDPDRKYTPPLCTRESWLNMHRIMGVHRGVQVHGSTYAFDNSITEDFIRTDPDRFRAVGAIAPGTSRSHIAKLHEAGFRAARLMDQYPNGATTRDLEKIVDIVAEFGWHIEINILNGADWIGLEKRLMDCPVGLVFDHMGRIRGNTGIDSPEFAVIRRLLDQKNNTWVKISSWYRMSDAPVPATGMPLYPDMKPFAQTLLTHHADRCVWGTNWPHPGIQKNMLNDIDLLDLLESWIPDEATRQKLFVTNAEKLYGFKPYQA
;
A
#
# COMPACT_ATOMS: atom_id res chain seq x y z
N MET A 1 -20.14 16.23 -12.29
CA MET A 1 -19.22 17.39 -12.20
C MET A 1 -17.83 16.83 -11.97
N SER A 2 -16.87 17.11 -12.85
CA SER A 2 -15.49 16.64 -12.69
C SER A 2 -14.91 17.30 -11.44
N THR A 3 -14.75 16.53 -10.36
CA THR A 3 -14.08 17.00 -9.15
C THR A 3 -12.59 17.07 -9.45
N HIS A 4 -12.03 18.28 -9.45
CA HIS A 4 -10.60 18.49 -9.66
C HIS A 4 -9.82 17.75 -8.57
N LEU A 5 -8.98 16.80 -9.00
CA LEU A 5 -8.05 16.09 -8.12
C LEU A 5 -6.69 16.78 -8.17
N LEU A 6 -6.06 16.91 -7.01
CA LEU A 6 -4.74 17.51 -6.90
C LEU A 6 -3.67 16.49 -7.31
N GLY A 7 -2.59 16.99 -7.95
CA GLY A 7 -1.37 16.23 -8.17
C GLY A 7 -0.47 16.25 -6.93
N PRO A 8 0.54 15.37 -6.86
CA PRO A 8 1.46 15.30 -5.73
C PRO A 8 2.33 16.56 -5.63
N VAL A 9 2.83 16.84 -4.43
CA VAL A 9 3.85 17.89 -4.24
C VAL A 9 5.18 17.40 -4.82
N LEU A 10 5.73 18.13 -5.80
CA LEU A 10 6.96 17.75 -6.49
C LEU A 10 8.21 18.48 -5.96
N ASP A 11 8.03 19.68 -5.41
CA ASP A 11 9.11 20.42 -4.76
C ASP A 11 9.26 19.92 -3.31
N LEU A 12 10.21 19.01 -3.12
CA LEU A 12 10.43 18.31 -1.86
C LEU A 12 11.77 18.72 -1.26
N ARG A 13 11.74 19.11 0.02
CA ARG A 13 12.94 19.24 0.85
C ARG A 13 13.53 17.86 1.19
N SER A 14 14.75 17.81 1.70
CA SER A 14 15.29 16.58 2.30
C SER A 14 14.56 16.20 3.60
N PRO A 15 14.46 14.89 3.91
CA PRO A 15 13.91 14.44 5.19
C PRO A 15 14.82 14.87 6.36
N LYS A 16 14.26 15.02 7.55
CA LYS A 16 15.04 15.36 8.76
C LYS A 16 16.02 14.24 9.12
N ARG A 17 15.65 13.00 8.78
CA ARG A 17 16.46 11.80 8.95
C ARG A 17 16.38 10.95 7.68
N GLN A 18 17.51 10.57 7.13
CA GLN A 18 17.55 9.65 5.99
C GLN A 18 17.04 8.28 6.39
N VAL A 19 16.18 7.68 5.56
CA VAL A 19 15.71 6.29 5.75
C VAL A 19 16.89 5.32 5.69
N PRO A 20 16.80 4.11 6.27
CA PRO A 20 17.87 3.12 6.15
C PRO A 20 18.20 2.80 4.69
N ALA A 21 19.46 2.45 4.43
CA ALA A 21 19.87 1.91 3.14
C ALA A 21 19.05 0.64 2.82
N GLY A 22 18.61 0.52 1.57
CA GLY A 22 17.73 -0.58 1.16
C GLY A 22 16.24 -0.36 1.44
N THR A 23 15.80 0.80 1.94
CA THR A 23 14.37 1.09 2.15
C THR A 23 13.52 0.75 0.91
N ILE A 24 12.37 0.11 1.15
CA ILE A 24 11.37 -0.26 0.14
C ILE A 24 10.07 0.51 0.38
N ASP A 25 9.65 1.35 -0.57
CA ASP A 25 8.30 1.93 -0.59
C ASP A 25 7.29 0.88 -1.07
N CYS A 26 6.48 0.32 -0.16
CA CYS A 26 5.59 -0.80 -0.45
C CYS A 26 4.19 -0.39 -0.97
N HIS A 27 3.94 0.89 -1.22
CA HIS A 27 2.63 1.33 -1.70
C HIS A 27 2.72 2.63 -2.49
N ALA A 28 2.75 2.53 -3.82
CA ALA A 28 2.61 3.68 -4.69
C ALA A 28 1.91 3.29 -5.99
N HIS A 29 1.39 4.30 -6.70
CA HIS A 29 0.72 4.16 -7.99
C HIS A 29 1.39 5.08 -9.01
N ILE A 30 1.41 4.69 -10.28
CA ILE A 30 1.88 5.53 -11.38
C ILE A 30 0.69 5.79 -12.32
N PHE A 31 0.50 7.06 -12.68
CA PHE A 31 -0.50 7.49 -13.66
C PHE A 31 0.20 8.28 -14.75
N ASP A 32 0.62 7.60 -15.80
CA ASP A 32 1.55 8.12 -16.80
C ASP A 32 1.22 7.54 -18.18
N GLN A 33 1.77 8.14 -19.24
CA GLN A 33 1.72 7.61 -20.61
C GLN A 33 0.31 7.18 -21.05
N PHE A 34 -0.71 8.01 -20.80
CA PHE A 34 -2.13 7.68 -21.03
C PHE A 34 -2.46 7.32 -22.48
N ASP A 35 -1.66 7.77 -23.45
CA ASP A 35 -1.81 7.40 -24.87
C ASP A 35 -1.38 5.94 -25.13
N LYS A 36 -0.40 5.43 -24.39
CA LYS A 36 0.09 4.04 -24.49
C LYS A 36 -0.71 3.10 -23.59
N TYR A 37 -1.12 3.60 -22.43
CA TYR A 37 -1.86 2.86 -21.40
C TYR A 37 -3.17 3.59 -21.11
N PRO A 38 -4.21 3.37 -21.92
CA PRO A 38 -5.50 4.02 -21.70
C PRO A 38 -6.11 3.55 -20.37
N MET A 39 -6.69 4.49 -19.63
CA MET A 39 -7.46 4.17 -18.44
C MET A 39 -8.79 3.52 -18.80
N ASP A 40 -9.31 2.72 -17.87
CA ASP A 40 -10.63 2.13 -17.94
C ASP A 40 -11.71 3.22 -18.10
N PRO A 41 -12.66 3.09 -19.04
CA PRO A 41 -13.72 4.07 -19.25
C PRO A 41 -14.67 4.19 -18.05
N ASP A 42 -14.84 3.11 -17.28
CA ASP A 42 -15.73 3.02 -16.12
C ASP A 42 -15.03 3.38 -14.79
N ARG A 43 -13.82 3.94 -14.86
CA ARG A 43 -13.07 4.39 -13.68
C ARG A 43 -13.86 5.39 -12.85
N LYS A 44 -13.73 5.26 -11.52
CA LYS A 44 -14.38 6.14 -10.54
C LYS A 44 -13.85 7.58 -10.55
N TYR A 45 -12.59 7.77 -10.97
CA TYR A 45 -11.93 9.08 -11.00
C TYR A 45 -10.85 9.13 -12.08
N THR A 46 -10.47 10.33 -12.50
CA THR A 46 -9.32 10.56 -13.41
C THR A 46 -8.23 11.30 -12.65
N PRO A 47 -7.09 10.66 -12.33
CA PRO A 47 -5.97 11.34 -11.68
C PRO A 47 -5.29 12.31 -12.66
N PRO A 48 -4.59 13.33 -12.15
CA PRO A 48 -3.65 14.10 -12.97
C PRO A 48 -2.47 13.21 -13.41
N LEU A 49 -1.63 13.74 -14.28
CA LEU A 49 -0.37 13.10 -14.67
C LEU A 49 0.55 12.98 -13.44
N CYS A 50 0.90 11.76 -13.09
CA CYS A 50 1.77 11.39 -11.97
C CYS A 50 2.83 10.42 -12.52
N THR A 51 3.92 10.98 -13.04
CA THR A 51 4.90 10.24 -13.84
C THR A 51 5.77 9.32 -13.00
N ARG A 52 6.28 8.26 -13.63
CA ARG A 52 7.29 7.39 -13.02
C ARG A 52 8.54 8.16 -12.61
N GLU A 53 8.93 9.16 -13.39
CA GLU A 53 10.09 10.02 -13.12
C GLU A 53 9.92 10.84 -11.85
N SER A 54 8.72 11.39 -11.60
CA SER A 54 8.43 12.10 -10.35
C SER A 54 8.54 11.20 -9.13
N TRP A 55 8.04 9.96 -9.21
CA TRP A 55 8.16 8.99 -8.12
C TRP A 55 9.63 8.60 -7.87
N LEU A 56 10.41 8.35 -8.93
CA LEU A 56 11.85 8.05 -8.81
C LEU A 56 12.65 9.23 -8.25
N ASN A 57 12.29 10.46 -8.61
CA ASN A 57 12.91 11.66 -8.03
C ASN A 57 12.59 11.79 -6.53
N MET A 58 11.34 11.52 -6.13
CA MET A 58 10.96 11.46 -4.72
C MET A 58 11.79 10.40 -3.96
N HIS A 59 11.93 9.19 -4.53
CA HIS A 59 12.79 8.14 -3.95
C HIS A 59 14.23 8.62 -3.75
N ARG A 60 14.82 9.29 -4.74
CA ARG A 60 16.16 9.86 -4.66
C ARG A 60 16.30 10.89 -3.53
N ILE A 61 15.31 11.76 -3.36
CA ILE A 61 15.33 12.80 -2.30
C ILE A 61 15.20 12.16 -0.91
N MET A 62 14.38 11.12 -0.78
CA MET A 62 14.14 10.41 0.49
C MET A 62 15.25 9.44 0.88
N GLY A 63 16.03 8.94 -0.07
CA GLY A 63 16.95 7.81 0.14
C GLY A 63 16.29 6.43 -0.01
N VAL A 64 15.13 6.34 -0.67
CA VAL A 64 14.44 5.07 -0.96
C VAL A 64 15.14 4.38 -2.11
N HIS A 65 15.49 3.10 -1.92
CA HIS A 65 16.25 2.33 -2.90
C HIS A 65 15.35 1.47 -3.79
N ARG A 66 14.27 0.93 -3.25
CA ARG A 66 13.42 -0.08 -3.92
C ARG A 66 11.94 0.26 -3.76
N GLY A 67 11.07 -0.36 -4.55
CA GLY A 67 9.65 -0.05 -4.48
C GLY A 67 8.73 -1.17 -4.95
N VAL A 68 7.49 -1.11 -4.47
CA VAL A 68 6.39 -1.98 -4.90
C VAL A 68 5.33 -1.10 -5.57
N GLN A 69 5.17 -1.30 -6.88
CA GLN A 69 4.11 -0.64 -7.63
C GLN A 69 2.81 -1.38 -7.39
N VAL A 70 1.87 -0.72 -6.73
CA VAL A 70 0.52 -1.24 -6.57
C VAL A 70 -0.30 -0.78 -7.76
N HIS A 71 -0.91 -1.72 -8.47
CA HIS A 71 -1.67 -1.39 -9.67
C HIS A 71 -2.82 -0.42 -9.34
N GLY A 72 -2.97 0.62 -10.17
CA GLY A 72 -3.94 1.69 -9.96
C GLY A 72 -5.33 1.28 -10.46
N SER A 73 -6.37 1.45 -9.63
CA SER A 73 -7.74 1.04 -9.97
C SER A 73 -8.35 1.74 -11.20
N THR A 74 -7.74 2.82 -11.68
CA THR A 74 -8.16 3.50 -12.92
C THR A 74 -7.88 2.71 -14.18
N TYR A 75 -7.07 1.66 -14.11
CA TYR A 75 -6.76 0.78 -15.23
C TYR A 75 -7.49 -0.58 -15.14
N ALA A 76 -8.39 -0.74 -14.17
CA ALA A 76 -9.13 -1.97 -13.91
C ALA A 76 -8.19 -3.19 -13.77
N PHE A 77 -8.24 -4.13 -14.73
CA PHE A 77 -7.41 -5.34 -14.75
C PHE A 77 -6.26 -5.28 -15.77
N ASP A 78 -6.09 -4.16 -16.48
CA ASP A 78 -4.97 -3.98 -17.41
C ASP A 78 -3.69 -3.58 -16.67
N ASN A 79 -2.91 -4.58 -16.27
CA ASN A 79 -1.68 -4.40 -15.52
C ASN A 79 -0.48 -3.91 -16.37
N SER A 80 -0.67 -3.62 -17.68
CA SER A 80 0.43 -3.38 -18.62
C SER A 80 1.34 -2.20 -18.25
N ILE A 81 0.80 -1.09 -17.74
CA ILE A 81 1.61 0.04 -17.28
C ILE A 81 2.49 -0.33 -16.07
N THR A 82 1.94 -1.12 -15.15
CA THR A 82 2.66 -1.61 -13.97
C THR A 82 3.75 -2.58 -14.39
N GLU A 83 3.43 -3.52 -15.28
CA GLU A 83 4.38 -4.50 -15.80
C GLU A 83 5.55 -3.82 -16.55
N ASP A 84 5.24 -2.89 -17.46
CA ASP A 84 6.25 -2.12 -18.19
C ASP A 84 7.20 -1.40 -17.24
N PHE A 85 6.66 -0.77 -16.20
CA PHE A 85 7.46 -0.04 -15.23
C PHE A 85 8.39 -0.97 -14.42
N ILE A 86 7.88 -2.04 -13.81
CA ILE A 86 8.71 -2.88 -12.94
C ILE A 86 9.80 -3.65 -13.71
N ARG A 87 9.58 -3.94 -15.00
CA ARG A 87 10.56 -4.59 -15.87
C ARG A 87 11.78 -3.71 -16.16
N THR A 88 11.70 -2.40 -15.91
CA THR A 88 12.85 -1.50 -16.10
C THR A 88 14.01 -1.81 -15.15
N ASP A 89 13.71 -2.35 -13.96
CA ASP A 89 14.71 -2.78 -12.98
C ASP A 89 14.14 -3.89 -12.07
N PRO A 90 14.28 -5.17 -12.48
CA PRO A 90 13.73 -6.31 -11.74
C PRO A 90 14.42 -6.60 -10.40
N ASP A 91 15.57 -6.01 -10.08
CA ASP A 91 16.15 -6.13 -8.75
C ASP A 91 15.61 -5.03 -7.81
N ARG A 92 15.13 -3.92 -8.37
CA ARG A 92 14.62 -2.77 -7.63
C ARG A 92 13.11 -2.77 -7.40
N PHE A 93 12.33 -3.33 -8.33
CA PHE A 93 10.87 -3.22 -8.30
C PHE A 93 10.13 -4.56 -8.24
N ARG A 94 9.00 -4.53 -7.53
CA ARG A 94 7.98 -5.59 -7.51
C ARG A 94 6.62 -4.97 -7.74
N ALA A 95 5.61 -5.80 -7.99
CA ALA A 95 4.24 -5.31 -8.17
C ALA A 95 3.18 -6.10 -7.42
N VAL A 96 2.07 -5.40 -7.20
CA VAL A 96 0.78 -5.94 -6.76
C VAL A 96 -0.20 -5.69 -7.89
N GLY A 97 -0.80 -6.76 -8.41
CA GLY A 97 -1.68 -6.70 -9.58
C GLY A 97 -3.16 -6.65 -9.23
N ALA A 98 -3.96 -6.11 -10.13
CA ALA A 98 -5.40 -6.35 -10.14
C ALA A 98 -5.66 -7.61 -10.97
N ILE A 99 -6.19 -8.66 -10.33
CA ILE A 99 -6.43 -9.95 -10.98
C ILE A 99 -7.93 -10.18 -11.11
N ALA A 100 -8.40 -10.40 -12.33
CA ALA A 100 -9.81 -10.72 -12.56
C ALA A 100 -10.12 -12.15 -12.12
N PRO A 101 -11.27 -12.42 -11.49
CA PRO A 101 -11.74 -13.78 -11.28
C PRO A 101 -11.79 -14.54 -12.61
N GLY A 102 -11.23 -15.76 -12.66
CA GLY A 102 -11.16 -16.56 -13.88
C GLY A 102 -9.92 -16.29 -14.76
N THR A 103 -9.01 -15.41 -14.33
CA THR A 103 -7.68 -15.27 -14.96
C THR A 103 -6.96 -16.63 -14.97
N SER A 104 -6.36 -17.01 -16.10
CA SER A 104 -5.66 -18.29 -16.21
C SER A 104 -4.38 -18.32 -15.36
N ARG A 105 -4.07 -19.49 -14.79
CA ARG A 105 -2.78 -19.74 -14.09
C ARG A 105 -1.57 -19.42 -14.98
N SER A 106 -1.67 -19.69 -16.29
CA SER A 106 -0.62 -19.33 -17.25
C SER A 106 -0.39 -17.82 -17.40
N HIS A 107 -1.44 -17.00 -17.24
CA HIS A 107 -1.28 -15.55 -17.23
C HIS A 107 -0.63 -15.09 -15.91
N ILE A 108 -1.03 -15.67 -14.78
CA ILE A 108 -0.38 -15.39 -13.49
C ILE A 108 1.10 -15.77 -13.49
N ALA A 109 1.46 -16.89 -14.11
CA ALA A 109 2.86 -17.28 -14.27
C ALA A 109 3.67 -16.18 -14.98
N LYS A 110 3.15 -15.60 -16.07
CA LYS A 110 3.79 -14.49 -16.79
C LYS A 110 3.94 -13.25 -15.90
N LEU A 111 2.91 -12.91 -15.12
CA LEU A 111 2.99 -11.79 -14.17
C LEU A 111 4.01 -12.07 -13.06
N HIS A 112 4.07 -13.31 -12.56
CA HIS A 112 5.05 -13.71 -11.55
C HIS A 112 6.49 -13.57 -12.10
N GLU A 113 6.74 -14.02 -13.32
CA GLU A 113 8.03 -13.84 -14.02
C GLU A 113 8.37 -12.36 -14.20
N ALA A 114 7.37 -11.51 -14.48
CA ALA A 114 7.56 -10.07 -14.62
C ALA A 114 7.88 -9.34 -13.29
N GLY A 115 7.62 -9.97 -12.14
CA GLY A 115 7.91 -9.41 -10.82
C GLY A 115 6.69 -9.13 -9.93
N PHE A 116 5.49 -9.54 -10.33
CA PHE A 116 4.30 -9.46 -9.48
C PHE A 116 4.35 -10.52 -8.36
N ARG A 117 3.92 -10.15 -7.16
CA ARG A 117 3.98 -11.01 -5.96
C ARG A 117 2.68 -11.05 -5.15
N ALA A 118 1.67 -10.32 -5.60
CA ALA A 118 0.40 -10.23 -4.89
C ALA A 118 -0.73 -9.78 -5.80
N ALA A 119 -1.95 -10.12 -5.38
CA ALA A 119 -3.18 -9.60 -5.96
C ALA A 119 -3.84 -8.63 -4.95
N ARG A 120 -4.47 -7.58 -5.45
CA ARG A 120 -5.20 -6.61 -4.62
C ARG A 120 -6.71 -6.78 -4.72
N LEU A 121 -7.38 -6.77 -3.57
CA LEU A 121 -8.83 -6.68 -3.45
C LEU A 121 -9.22 -5.29 -2.95
N MET A 122 -10.14 -4.62 -3.64
CA MET A 122 -10.54 -3.25 -3.34
C MET A 122 -12.06 -3.07 -3.33
N ASP A 123 -12.67 -2.97 -2.16
CA ASP A 123 -14.14 -2.88 -2.05
C ASP A 123 -14.70 -1.49 -2.40
N GLN A 124 -13.82 -0.51 -2.64
CA GLN A 124 -14.21 0.88 -2.97
C GLN A 124 -14.45 1.12 -4.47
N TYR A 125 -14.03 0.19 -5.33
CA TYR A 125 -13.96 0.36 -6.78
C TYR A 125 -14.70 -0.78 -7.49
N PRO A 126 -15.74 -0.48 -8.27
CA PRO A 126 -16.59 -1.50 -8.88
C PRO A 126 -15.92 -2.25 -10.04
N ASN A 127 -14.85 -1.70 -10.62
CA ASN A 127 -14.14 -2.22 -11.79
C ASN A 127 -12.92 -3.09 -11.44
N GLY A 128 -12.85 -3.60 -10.20
CA GLY A 128 -11.76 -4.46 -9.72
C GLY A 128 -12.28 -5.64 -8.90
N ALA A 129 -11.38 -6.55 -8.53
CA ALA A 129 -11.70 -7.65 -7.62
C ALA A 129 -11.96 -7.13 -6.20
N THR A 130 -12.91 -7.74 -5.51
CA THR A 130 -13.34 -7.33 -4.16
C THR A 130 -13.15 -8.46 -3.16
N THR A 131 -13.42 -8.22 -1.88
CA THR A 131 -13.41 -9.26 -0.85
C THR A 131 -14.44 -10.37 -1.10
N ARG A 132 -15.41 -10.17 -2.01
CA ARG A 132 -16.32 -11.23 -2.49
C ARG A 132 -15.63 -12.24 -3.39
N ASP A 133 -14.50 -11.87 -4.00
CA ASP A 133 -13.74 -12.68 -4.94
C ASP A 133 -12.56 -13.40 -4.28
N LEU A 134 -12.35 -13.22 -2.96
CA LEU A 134 -11.19 -13.70 -2.22
C LEU A 134 -10.80 -15.13 -2.57
N GLU A 135 -11.71 -16.09 -2.41
CA GLU A 135 -11.40 -17.51 -2.62
C GLU A 135 -11.06 -17.82 -4.09
N LYS A 136 -11.70 -17.12 -5.04
CA LYS A 136 -11.40 -17.28 -6.48
C LYS A 136 -10.02 -16.76 -6.82
N ILE A 137 -9.63 -15.61 -6.27
CA ILE A 137 -8.30 -15.05 -6.50
C ILE A 137 -7.23 -15.88 -5.80
N VAL A 138 -7.49 -16.32 -4.57
CA VAL A 138 -6.60 -17.20 -3.80
C VAL A 138 -6.31 -18.50 -4.56
N ASP A 139 -7.34 -19.17 -5.11
CA ASP A 139 -7.16 -20.40 -5.88
C ASP A 139 -6.15 -20.22 -7.04
N ILE A 140 -6.26 -19.09 -7.72
CA ILE A 140 -5.46 -18.74 -8.90
C ILE A 140 -4.01 -18.42 -8.53
N VAL A 141 -3.77 -17.74 -7.40
CA VAL A 141 -2.43 -17.18 -7.08
C VAL A 141 -1.63 -17.99 -6.06
N ALA A 142 -2.27 -18.92 -5.33
CA ALA A 142 -1.64 -19.64 -4.21
C ALA A 142 -0.40 -20.45 -4.62
N GLU A 143 -0.42 -21.10 -5.78
CA GLU A 143 0.71 -21.92 -6.25
C GLU A 143 1.98 -21.10 -6.53
N PHE A 144 1.83 -19.80 -6.76
CA PHE A 144 2.94 -18.88 -7.00
C PHE A 144 3.49 -18.24 -5.72
N GLY A 145 2.96 -18.64 -4.56
CA GLY A 145 3.33 -18.07 -3.25
C GLY A 145 2.91 -16.60 -3.09
N TRP A 146 1.95 -16.12 -3.88
CA TRP A 146 1.46 -14.75 -3.78
C TRP A 146 0.65 -14.54 -2.50
N HIS A 147 0.64 -13.30 -2.02
CA HIS A 147 -0.27 -12.85 -0.96
C HIS A 147 -1.41 -12.00 -1.52
N ILE A 148 -2.41 -11.74 -0.68
CA ILE A 148 -3.54 -10.86 -1.01
C ILE A 148 -3.43 -9.56 -0.22
N GLU A 149 -3.42 -8.43 -0.92
CA GLU A 149 -3.55 -7.12 -0.32
C GLU A 149 -5.02 -6.69 -0.31
N ILE A 150 -5.55 -6.27 0.84
CA ILE A 150 -6.97 -5.99 1.01
C ILE A 150 -7.18 -4.54 1.46
N ASN A 151 -7.98 -3.80 0.70
CA ASN A 151 -8.43 -2.46 1.00
C ASN A 151 -9.96 -2.39 1.01
N ILE A 152 -10.55 -2.33 2.20
CA ILE A 152 -12.01 -2.35 2.39
C ILE A 152 -12.63 -0.96 2.30
N LEU A 153 -13.97 -0.91 2.21
CA LEU A 153 -14.73 0.34 2.19
C LEU A 153 -15.00 0.88 3.60
N ASN A 154 -15.24 0.03 4.59
CA ASN A 154 -15.48 0.44 5.98
C ASN A 154 -14.69 -0.47 6.93
N GLY A 155 -13.91 0.10 7.85
CA GLY A 155 -13.16 -0.65 8.87
C GLY A 155 -13.96 -1.76 9.55
N ALA A 156 -15.24 -1.52 9.85
CA ALA A 156 -16.13 -2.49 10.48
C ALA A 156 -16.32 -3.79 9.68
N ASP A 157 -16.08 -3.79 8.36
CA ASP A 157 -16.25 -4.97 7.51
C ASP A 157 -15.26 -6.10 7.88
N TRP A 158 -14.14 -5.80 8.55
CA TRP A 158 -13.21 -6.81 9.05
C TRP A 158 -13.88 -7.85 9.95
N ILE A 159 -14.86 -7.44 10.76
CA ILE A 159 -15.57 -8.32 11.70
C ILE A 159 -16.29 -9.44 10.95
N GLY A 160 -16.97 -9.09 9.85
CA GLY A 160 -17.68 -10.08 9.02
C GLY A 160 -16.74 -10.95 8.17
N LEU A 161 -15.53 -10.46 7.88
CA LEU A 161 -14.53 -11.17 7.08
C LEU A 161 -13.61 -12.08 7.91
N GLU A 162 -13.52 -11.88 9.22
CA GLU A 162 -12.51 -12.49 10.09
C GLU A 162 -12.36 -13.99 9.87
N LYS A 163 -13.46 -14.75 9.90
CA LYS A 163 -13.42 -16.21 9.70
C LYS A 163 -12.80 -16.58 8.35
N ARG A 164 -13.25 -15.94 7.26
CA ARG A 164 -12.74 -16.20 5.89
C ARG A 164 -11.26 -15.86 5.77
N LEU A 165 -10.82 -14.79 6.42
CA LEU A 165 -9.41 -14.38 6.44
C LEU A 165 -8.55 -15.31 7.29
N MET A 166 -9.09 -15.83 8.40
CA MET A 166 -8.41 -16.81 9.24
C MET A 166 -8.16 -18.10 8.46
N ASP A 167 -9.19 -18.57 7.75
CA ASP A 167 -9.15 -19.78 6.92
C ASP A 167 -8.36 -19.62 5.61
N CYS A 168 -7.97 -18.39 5.25
CA CYS A 168 -7.25 -18.11 4.00
C CYS A 168 -5.86 -18.79 4.00
N PRO A 169 -5.52 -19.62 2.99
CA PRO A 169 -4.27 -20.39 2.96
C PRO A 169 -3.04 -19.57 2.57
N VAL A 170 -3.23 -18.39 1.96
CA VAL A 170 -2.13 -17.52 1.51
C VAL A 170 -1.89 -16.37 2.47
N GLY A 171 -0.78 -15.64 2.26
CA GLY A 171 -0.49 -14.46 3.04
C GLY A 171 -1.51 -13.34 2.83
N LEU A 172 -1.69 -12.50 3.84
CA LEU A 172 -2.60 -11.36 3.81
C LEU A 172 -1.85 -10.08 4.13
N VAL A 173 -2.27 -8.97 3.52
CA VAL A 173 -1.78 -7.64 3.85
C VAL A 173 -2.96 -6.69 4.01
N PHE A 174 -3.08 -6.07 5.17
CA PHE A 174 -4.05 -5.02 5.41
C PHE A 174 -3.51 -3.68 4.90
N ASP A 175 -4.13 -3.13 3.85
CA ASP A 175 -3.78 -1.81 3.36
C ASP A 175 -4.13 -0.74 4.40
N HIS A 176 -3.25 0.25 4.54
CA HIS A 176 -3.51 1.50 5.28
C HIS A 176 -3.98 1.28 6.73
N MET A 177 -3.28 0.41 7.46
CA MET A 177 -3.64 -0.01 8.82
C MET A 177 -5.08 -0.56 8.92
N GLY A 178 -5.57 -1.17 7.84
CA GLY A 178 -6.91 -1.72 7.72
C GLY A 178 -8.01 -0.67 7.58
N ARG A 179 -7.69 0.59 7.27
CA ARG A 179 -8.69 1.68 7.15
C ARG A 179 -9.55 1.89 8.42
N ILE A 180 -8.98 1.65 9.60
CA ILE A 180 -9.65 1.93 10.87
C ILE A 180 -9.68 3.44 11.12
N ARG A 181 -10.85 3.98 11.48
CA ARG A 181 -11.06 5.42 11.74
C ARG A 181 -10.42 5.82 13.07
N GLY A 182 -9.80 7.00 13.11
CA GLY A 182 -9.12 7.49 14.30
C GLY A 182 -10.05 7.61 15.51
N ASN A 183 -11.31 7.99 15.28
CA ASN A 183 -12.30 8.14 16.35
C ASN A 183 -12.84 6.82 16.95
N THR A 184 -12.54 5.65 16.37
CA THR A 184 -13.00 4.37 16.95
C THR A 184 -12.10 3.87 18.07
N GLY A 185 -10.85 4.37 18.14
CA GLY A 185 -9.88 4.02 19.18
C GLY A 185 -9.25 2.63 19.02
N ILE A 186 -8.13 2.40 19.71
CA ILE A 186 -7.33 1.16 19.61
C ILE A 186 -8.00 -0.08 20.22
N ASP A 187 -9.10 0.10 20.93
CA ASP A 187 -9.89 -0.99 21.51
C ASP A 187 -11.10 -1.36 20.62
N SER A 188 -11.19 -0.79 19.42
CA SER A 188 -12.30 -1.05 18.52
C SER A 188 -12.36 -2.52 18.08
N PRO A 189 -13.56 -3.11 17.92
CA PRO A 189 -13.70 -4.50 17.50
C PRO A 189 -13.00 -4.80 16.17
N GLU A 190 -13.05 -3.87 15.22
CA GLU A 190 -12.44 -4.03 13.92
C GLU A 190 -10.91 -4.00 13.95
N PHE A 191 -10.29 -3.20 14.82
CA PHE A 191 -8.84 -3.24 15.00
C PHE A 191 -8.39 -4.49 15.76
N ALA A 192 -9.22 -4.98 16.68
CA ALA A 192 -8.98 -6.25 17.36
C ALA A 192 -8.95 -7.45 16.39
N VAL A 193 -9.77 -7.44 15.32
CA VAL A 193 -9.71 -8.46 14.25
C VAL A 193 -8.34 -8.46 13.57
N ILE A 194 -7.85 -7.28 13.16
CA ILE A 194 -6.54 -7.13 12.51
C ILE A 194 -5.44 -7.69 13.41
N ARG A 195 -5.44 -7.30 14.69
CA ARG A 195 -4.46 -7.78 15.67
C ARG A 195 -4.52 -9.30 15.86
N ARG A 196 -5.71 -9.90 15.99
CA ARG A 196 -5.86 -11.36 16.08
C ARG A 196 -5.31 -12.07 14.85
N LEU A 197 -5.55 -11.54 13.64
CA LEU A 197 -5.00 -12.12 12.40
C LEU A 197 -3.47 -11.98 12.33
N LEU A 198 -2.89 -10.90 12.87
CA LEU A 198 -1.43 -10.73 13.00
C LEU A 198 -0.83 -11.67 14.05
N ASP A 199 -1.53 -11.91 15.16
CA ASP A 199 -1.10 -12.78 16.25
C ASP A 199 -1.17 -14.27 15.87
N GLN A 200 -2.21 -14.68 15.16
CA GLN A 200 -2.51 -16.10 14.92
C GLN A 200 -1.97 -16.62 13.58
N LYS A 201 -1.69 -15.74 12.60
CA LYS A 201 -1.17 -16.15 11.28
C LYS A 201 0.26 -15.66 11.08
N ASN A 202 1.13 -16.57 10.65
CA ASN A 202 2.55 -16.29 10.43
C ASN A 202 2.84 -15.41 9.19
N ASN A 203 1.89 -15.28 8.28
CA ASN A 203 2.03 -14.65 6.97
C ASN A 203 1.03 -13.48 6.75
N THR A 204 0.56 -12.86 7.83
CA THR A 204 -0.30 -11.66 7.77
C THR A 204 0.50 -10.41 8.09
N TRP A 205 0.30 -9.34 7.32
CA TRP A 205 1.04 -8.09 7.42
C TRP A 205 0.11 -6.89 7.42
N VAL A 206 0.64 -5.73 7.78
CA VAL A 206 -0.06 -4.45 7.74
C VAL A 206 0.82 -3.37 7.14
N LYS A 207 0.23 -2.53 6.28
CA LYS A 207 0.92 -1.35 5.73
C LYS A 207 0.70 -0.13 6.62
N ILE A 208 1.78 0.42 7.17
CA ILE A 208 1.79 1.74 7.81
C ILE A 208 1.87 2.79 6.71
N SER A 209 0.70 3.19 6.23
CA SER A 209 0.51 4.10 5.09
C SER A 209 -0.85 4.78 5.18
N SER A 210 -1.03 5.91 4.50
CA SER A 210 -2.35 6.58 4.31
C SER A 210 -3.19 6.85 5.56
N TRP A 211 -2.59 6.87 6.76
CA TRP A 211 -3.32 7.07 8.01
C TRP A 211 -4.09 8.40 8.01
N TYR A 212 -3.57 9.41 7.32
CA TYR A 212 -4.21 10.71 7.13
C TYR A 212 -5.63 10.64 6.54
N ARG A 213 -5.94 9.59 5.78
CA ARG A 213 -7.29 9.39 5.22
C ARG A 213 -8.27 8.99 6.31
N MET A 214 -7.78 8.32 7.34
CA MET A 214 -8.58 7.70 8.38
C MET A 214 -8.65 8.52 9.66
N SER A 215 -7.87 9.60 9.77
CA SER A 215 -7.98 10.55 10.86
C SER A 215 -9.33 11.27 10.85
N ASP A 216 -9.86 11.52 12.04
CA ASP A 216 -10.99 12.36 12.38
C ASP A 216 -10.53 13.67 13.06
N ALA A 217 -9.23 13.82 13.34
CA ALA A 217 -8.67 15.00 13.94
C ALA A 217 -8.87 16.24 13.04
N PRO A 218 -9.10 17.44 13.63
CA PRO A 218 -9.20 18.67 12.87
C PRO A 218 -7.94 18.95 12.03
N VAL A 219 -8.13 19.33 10.77
CA VAL A 219 -7.04 19.78 9.89
C VAL A 219 -6.70 21.23 10.26
N PRO A 220 -5.45 21.54 10.65
CA PRO A 220 -5.06 22.90 10.98
C PRO A 220 -5.15 23.82 9.75
N ALA A 221 -5.35 25.11 10.00
CA ALA A 221 -5.38 26.13 8.94
C ALA A 221 -4.00 26.33 8.28
N THR A 222 -2.92 26.03 9.00
CA THR A 222 -1.53 26.15 8.53
C THR A 222 -0.69 24.98 9.04
N GLY A 223 0.28 24.53 8.22
CA GLY A 223 1.16 23.41 8.55
C GLY A 223 0.51 22.03 8.32
N MET A 224 1.31 20.96 8.45
CA MET A 224 0.81 19.60 8.28
C MET A 224 0.03 19.13 9.53
N PRO A 225 -1.14 18.48 9.39
CA PRO A 225 -1.78 17.82 10.51
C PRO A 225 -0.86 16.74 11.12
N LEU A 226 -0.91 16.59 12.44
CA LEU A 226 -0.11 15.60 13.18
C LEU A 226 -0.83 14.27 13.41
N TYR A 227 -2.12 14.17 13.05
CA TYR A 227 -2.96 12.98 13.15
C TYR A 227 -2.86 12.26 14.52
N PRO A 228 -3.09 12.97 15.65
CA PRO A 228 -2.86 12.43 16.99
C PRO A 228 -3.76 11.23 17.33
N ASP A 229 -4.89 11.10 16.65
CA ASP A 229 -5.84 9.98 16.73
C ASP A 229 -5.36 8.73 15.98
N MET A 230 -4.49 8.87 14.98
CA MET A 230 -3.92 7.75 14.24
C MET A 230 -2.61 7.24 14.83
N LYS A 231 -1.87 8.10 15.54
CA LYS A 231 -0.60 7.75 16.20
C LYS A 231 -0.72 6.50 17.10
N PRO A 232 -1.75 6.37 17.98
CA PRO A 232 -1.89 5.19 18.84
C PRO A 232 -1.97 3.88 18.05
N PHE A 233 -2.73 3.83 16.94
CA PHE A 233 -2.83 2.64 16.09
C PHE A 233 -1.46 2.25 15.50
N ALA A 234 -0.75 3.22 14.92
CA ALA A 234 0.57 2.98 14.35
C ALA A 234 1.55 2.50 15.43
N GLN A 235 1.58 3.14 16.60
CA GLN A 235 2.46 2.75 17.71
C GLN A 235 2.11 1.37 18.28
N THR A 236 0.84 1.01 18.39
CA THR A 236 0.42 -0.33 18.81
C THR A 236 0.96 -1.38 17.83
N LEU A 237 0.79 -1.18 16.52
CA LEU A 237 1.29 -2.10 15.50
C LEU A 237 2.83 -2.17 15.49
N LEU A 238 3.51 -1.03 15.57
CA LEU A 238 4.97 -0.97 15.56
C LEU A 238 5.60 -1.55 16.84
N THR A 239 4.89 -1.51 17.96
CA THR A 239 5.41 -2.04 19.24
C THR A 239 5.12 -3.53 19.39
N HIS A 240 3.91 -3.98 19.03
CA HIS A 240 3.46 -5.35 19.30
C HIS A 240 3.54 -6.27 18.07
N HIS A 241 3.61 -5.71 16.86
CA HIS A 241 3.59 -6.43 15.59
C HIS A 241 4.70 -5.94 14.64
N ALA A 242 5.83 -5.48 15.18
CA ALA A 242 6.96 -4.91 14.44
C ALA A 242 7.42 -5.79 13.28
N ASP A 243 7.45 -7.11 13.47
CA ASP A 243 7.86 -8.11 12.46
C ASP A 243 6.82 -8.36 11.36
N ARG A 244 5.70 -7.63 11.37
CA ARG A 244 4.59 -7.73 10.42
C ARG A 244 4.16 -6.38 9.83
N CYS A 245 4.91 -5.32 10.07
CA CYS A 245 4.64 -3.98 9.54
C CYS A 245 5.54 -3.65 8.35
N VAL A 246 4.97 -3.14 7.26
CA VAL A 246 5.73 -2.55 6.14
C VAL A 246 5.27 -1.11 5.90
N TRP A 247 6.13 -0.28 5.32
CA TRP A 247 5.84 1.12 5.03
C TRP A 247 5.49 1.35 3.56
N GLY A 248 4.64 2.34 3.28
CA GLY A 248 4.44 2.85 1.92
C GLY A 248 3.97 4.30 1.92
N THR A 249 4.38 5.05 0.91
CA THR A 249 4.07 6.48 0.75
C THR A 249 2.58 6.72 0.46
N ASN A 250 1.96 5.78 -0.25
CA ASN A 250 0.72 5.96 -0.98
C ASN A 250 0.80 7.10 -2.00
N TRP A 251 1.99 7.39 -2.54
CA TRP A 251 2.15 8.34 -3.64
C TRP A 251 1.33 7.86 -4.85
N PRO A 252 0.63 8.74 -5.59
CA PRO A 252 0.58 10.20 -5.52
C PRO A 252 -0.63 10.71 -4.71
N HIS A 253 -1.07 9.92 -3.73
CA HIS A 253 -2.24 10.17 -2.89
C HIS A 253 -3.57 10.30 -3.68
N PRO A 254 -4.02 9.24 -4.39
CA PRO A 254 -5.18 9.32 -5.26
C PRO A 254 -6.46 9.82 -4.57
N GLY A 255 -7.26 10.60 -5.29
CA GLY A 255 -8.56 11.08 -4.82
C GLY A 255 -8.54 12.26 -3.84
N ILE A 256 -7.37 12.85 -3.54
CA ILE A 256 -7.28 14.06 -2.71
C ILE A 256 -7.69 15.29 -3.54
N GLN A 257 -8.61 16.09 -3.00
CA GLN A 257 -9.18 17.28 -3.65
C GLN A 257 -8.72 18.59 -3.02
N LYS A 258 -8.27 18.55 -1.77
CA LYS A 258 -7.83 19.72 -0.99
C LYS A 258 -6.67 19.30 -0.09
N ASN A 259 -5.79 20.25 0.20
CA ASN A 259 -4.67 20.07 1.13
C ASN A 259 -3.84 18.84 0.78
N MET A 260 -3.26 18.83 -0.42
CA MET A 260 -2.36 17.76 -0.84
C MET A 260 -1.22 17.61 0.16
N LEU A 261 -0.84 16.35 0.40
CA LEU A 261 0.15 16.00 1.40
C LEU A 261 1.56 16.12 0.82
N ASN A 262 2.51 16.43 1.68
CA ASN A 262 3.92 16.38 1.37
C ASN A 262 4.49 15.06 1.91
N ASP A 263 5.00 14.20 1.03
CA ASP A 263 5.48 12.88 1.43
C ASP A 263 6.66 12.92 2.43
N ILE A 264 7.48 13.98 2.40
CA ILE A 264 8.59 14.15 3.36
C ILE A 264 8.07 14.50 4.75
N ASP A 265 7.04 15.34 4.83
CA ASP A 265 6.41 15.66 6.11
C ASP A 265 5.71 14.43 6.70
N LEU A 266 5.06 13.60 5.86
CA LEU A 266 4.47 12.32 6.26
C LEU A 266 5.54 11.33 6.76
N LEU A 267 6.67 11.23 6.06
CA LEU A 267 7.80 10.39 6.46
C LEU A 267 8.38 10.84 7.80
N ASP A 268 8.67 12.14 7.95
CA ASP A 268 9.22 12.70 9.19
C ASP A 268 8.26 12.52 10.37
N LEU A 269 6.95 12.62 10.13
CA LEU A 269 5.94 12.34 11.17
C LEU A 269 5.96 10.86 11.56
N LEU A 270 5.99 9.94 10.60
CA LEU A 270 6.06 8.51 10.90
C LEU A 270 7.33 8.13 11.65
N GLU A 271 8.49 8.69 11.27
CA GLU A 271 9.76 8.50 11.98
C GLU A 271 9.63 8.85 13.48
N SER A 272 8.83 9.86 13.82
CA SER A 272 8.56 10.22 15.23
C SER A 272 7.67 9.22 16.00
N TRP A 273 7.06 8.25 15.31
CA TRP A 273 6.20 7.22 15.91
C TRP A 273 6.92 5.90 16.09
N ILE A 274 8.07 5.70 15.43
CA ILE A 274 8.85 4.47 15.49
C ILE A 274 9.59 4.40 16.84
N PRO A 275 9.44 3.31 17.62
CA PRO A 275 9.95 3.25 18.99
C PRO A 275 11.48 3.13 19.08
N ASP A 276 12.11 2.42 18.15
CA ASP A 276 13.54 2.12 18.17
C ASP A 276 14.10 1.76 16.78
N GLU A 277 15.43 1.67 16.68
CA GLU A 277 16.12 1.39 15.41
C GLU A 277 15.85 -0.02 14.87
N ALA A 278 15.61 -1.00 15.75
CA ALA A 278 15.33 -2.37 15.31
C ALA A 278 13.97 -2.43 14.59
N THR A 279 12.96 -1.77 15.16
CA THR A 279 11.63 -1.59 14.55
C THR A 279 11.72 -0.79 13.26
N ARG A 280 12.56 0.26 13.24
CA ARG A 280 12.82 1.07 12.05
C ARG A 280 13.38 0.25 10.89
N GLN A 281 14.40 -0.57 11.15
CA GLN A 281 15.00 -1.45 10.16
C GLN A 281 14.00 -2.49 9.63
N LYS A 282 13.17 -3.05 10.51
CA LYS A 282 12.09 -3.97 10.14
C LYS A 282 11.08 -3.31 9.21
N LEU A 283 10.55 -2.16 9.62
CA LEU A 283 9.50 -1.42 8.91
C LEU A 283 9.93 -1.01 7.49
N PHE A 284 11.13 -0.46 7.34
CA PHE A 284 11.59 0.11 6.08
C PHE A 284 12.28 -0.90 5.16
N VAL A 285 12.88 -1.97 5.70
CA VAL A 285 13.76 -2.86 4.92
C VAL A 285 13.34 -4.33 5.04
N THR A 286 13.65 -4.99 6.16
CA THR A 286 13.71 -6.46 6.19
C THR A 286 12.34 -7.13 6.06
N ASN A 287 11.28 -6.48 6.55
CA ASN A 287 9.93 -7.01 6.42
C ASN A 287 9.47 -7.01 4.96
N ALA A 288 9.72 -5.92 4.24
CA ALA A 288 9.38 -5.79 2.83
C ALA A 288 10.22 -6.73 1.95
N GLU A 289 11.48 -6.97 2.30
CA GLU A 289 12.31 -7.98 1.62
C GLU A 289 11.67 -9.37 1.70
N LYS A 290 11.24 -9.77 2.90
CA LYS A 290 10.56 -11.05 3.12
C LYS A 290 9.21 -11.11 2.41
N LEU A 291 8.39 -10.06 2.53
CA LEU A 291 7.02 -10.05 2.01
C LEU A 291 6.98 -10.11 0.47
N TYR A 292 7.87 -9.37 -0.20
CA TYR A 292 7.87 -9.24 -1.66
C TYR A 292 9.01 -10.04 -2.36
N GLY A 293 9.79 -10.81 -1.59
CA GLY A 293 10.87 -11.63 -2.14
C GLY A 293 11.96 -10.80 -2.82
N PHE A 294 12.39 -9.71 -2.18
CA PHE A 294 13.62 -9.03 -2.57
C PHE A 294 14.82 -9.78 -2.00
N LYS A 295 15.95 -9.74 -2.72
CA LYS A 295 17.22 -10.16 -2.13
C LYS A 295 17.59 -9.21 -0.98
N PRO A 296 18.26 -9.72 0.09
CA PRO A 296 18.80 -8.85 1.12
C PRO A 296 19.65 -7.73 0.51
N TYR A 297 19.40 -6.50 0.92
CA TYR A 297 20.15 -5.35 0.44
C TYR A 297 21.63 -5.47 0.83
N GLN A 298 22.51 -5.25 -0.14
CA GLN A 298 23.95 -5.15 0.06
C GLN A 298 24.34 -3.69 -0.21
N ALA A 299 24.97 -3.07 0.79
CA ALA A 299 25.37 -1.66 0.74
C ALA A 299 26.59 -1.44 -0.15
#